data_AF-A0A7C5AST5-F1
#
_entry.id   AF-A0A7C5AST5-F1
#
_cell.length_a   1.000
_cell.length_b   1.000
_cell.length_c   1.000
_cell.angle_alpha   90.00
_cell.angle_beta   90.00
_cell.angle_gamma   90.00
#
_symmetry.space_group_name_H-M   'P 1'
#
loop_
_entity.id
_entity.type
_entity.pdbx_description
1 polymer ?
#
loop_
_entity_poly.entity_id
_entity_poly.type
_entity_poly.pdbx_seq_one_letter_code
_entity_poly.pdbx_strand_id
1 'polypeptide(L)' 'MQYRILGRTGLRVSEIGIGGAQFGIKDYMGRWDPDAPEAQRTVEETIHRALELGYNYFDTAPA' A
#
# COMPACT_ATOMS: atom_id res chain seq x y z
N MET A 1 10.90 -11.75 -2.94
CA MET A 1 10.44 -10.58 -3.71
C MET A 1 11.24 -10.45 -5.01
N GLN A 2 10.60 -10.04 -6.11
CA GLN A 2 11.25 -9.64 -7.36
C GLN A 2 11.27 -8.12 -7.50
N TYR A 3 12.31 -7.56 -8.11
CA TYR A 3 12.49 -6.11 -8.24
C TYR A 3 12.90 -5.69 -9.66
N ARG A 4 12.47 -4.51 -10.08
CA ARG A 4 12.80 -3.89 -11.38
C ARG A 4 13.22 -2.43 -11.20
N ILE A 5 13.92 -1.88 -12.20
CA ILE A 5 14.20 -0.44 -12.25
C ILE A 5 12.98 0.29 -12.78
N LEU A 6 12.52 1.33 -12.07
CA LEU A 6 11.41 2.16 -12.49
C LEU A 6 11.85 3.11 -13.60
N GLY A 7 11.74 2.66 -14.85
CA GLY A 7 12.07 3.44 -16.04
C GLY A 7 13.50 3.98 -15.99
N ARG A 8 13.65 5.31 -16.10
CA ARG A 8 14.95 6.01 -16.09
C ARG A 8 15.35 6.57 -14.71
N THR A 9 14.59 6.27 -13.66
CA THR A 9 14.79 6.88 -12.33
C THR A 9 15.95 6.28 -11.53
N GLY A 10 16.40 5.08 -11.90
CA GLY A 10 17.38 4.31 -11.12
C GLY A 10 16.80 3.71 -9.83
N LEU A 11 15.54 3.96 -9.49
CA LEU A 11 14.89 3.36 -8.33
C LEU A 11 14.62 1.88 -8.57
N ARG A 12 15.07 1.03 -7.65
CA ARG A 12 14.79 -0.41 -7.67
C ARG A 12 13.57 -0.72 -6.82
N VAL A 13 12.45 -0.99 -7.49
CA VAL A 13 11.13 -1.18 -6.86
C VAL A 13 10.65 -2.62 -6.98
N SER A 14 9.82 -3.07 -6.05
CA SER A 14 9.13 -4.36 -6.13
C SER A 14 8.24 -4.38 -7.38
N GLU A 15 8.16 -5.53 -8.05
CA GLU A 15 7.36 -5.66 -9.29
C GLU A 15 5.86 -5.40 -9.07
N ILE A 16 5.40 -5.56 -7.83
CA ILE A 16 4.05 -5.26 -7.39
C ILE A 16 4.14 -4.14 -6.34
N GLY A 17 3.24 -3.16 -6.43
CA GLY A 17 3.07 -2.09 -5.45
C GLY A 17 1.83 -2.27 -4.59
N ILE A 18 1.79 -1.56 -3.46
CA ILE A 18 0.63 -1.47 -2.59
C ILE A 18 -0.08 -0.12 -2.85
N GLY A 19 -1.32 -0.17 -3.34
CA GLY A 19 -2.14 1.02 -3.52
C GLY A 19 -2.73 1.51 -2.20
N GLY A 20 -2.88 2.82 -2.02
CA GLY A 20 -3.45 3.42 -0.80
C GLY A 20 -4.97 3.63 -0.85
N ALA A 21 -5.60 3.55 -2.02
CA ALA A 21 -7.01 3.88 -2.22
C ALA A 21 -7.94 3.07 -1.31
N GLN A 22 -7.72 1.76 -1.18
CA GLN A 22 -8.54 0.90 -0.31
C GLN A 22 -8.34 1.17 1.18
N PHE A 23 -7.29 1.90 1.58
CA PHE A 23 -7.07 2.26 2.98
C PHE A 23 -7.82 3.52 3.36
N GLY A 24 -7.81 4.54 2.47
CA GLY A 24 -8.36 5.87 2.77
C GLY A 24 -9.74 6.16 2.20
N ILE A 25 -10.23 5.41 1.21
CA ILE A 25 -11.52 5.67 0.55
C ILE A 25 -12.57 4.70 1.08
N LYS A 26 -13.61 5.25 1.72
CA LYS A 26 -14.77 4.49 2.22
C LYS A 26 -15.40 3.67 1.10
N ASP A 27 -15.62 2.39 1.39
CA ASP A 27 -16.27 1.41 0.50
C ASP A 27 -15.64 1.20 -0.90
N TYR A 28 -14.36 1.57 -1.12
CA TYR A 28 -13.71 1.51 -2.44
C TYR A 28 -13.66 0.11 -3.09
N MET A 29 -13.44 -0.95 -2.31
CA MET A 29 -13.43 -2.34 -2.77
C MET A 29 -14.32 -3.25 -1.91
N GLY A 30 -15.46 -2.70 -1.43
CA GLY A 30 -16.37 -3.37 -0.51
C GLY A 30 -16.39 -2.70 0.87
N ARG A 31 -17.20 -3.23 1.78
CA ARG A 31 -17.51 -2.56 3.07
C ARG A 31 -16.24 -2.24 3.87
N TRP A 32 -15.91 -0.96 3.99
CA TRP A 32 -14.73 -0.47 4.69
C TRP A 32 -14.97 0.95 5.18
N ASP A 33 -14.67 1.23 6.44
CA ASP A 33 -14.73 2.57 7.02
C ASP A 33 -13.31 2.99 7.46
N PRO A 34 -12.66 3.93 6.75
CA PRO A 34 -11.29 4.33 7.07
C PRO A 34 -11.17 5.04 8.42
N ASP A 35 -12.28 5.58 8.95
CA ASP A 35 -12.32 6.31 10.22
C ASP A 35 -12.66 5.39 11.41
N ALA A 36 -12.90 4.09 11.19
CA ALA A 36 -13.15 3.16 12.27
C ALA A 36 -11.89 2.95 13.14
N PRO A 37 -12.01 2.78 14.47
CA PRO A 37 -10.86 2.58 15.36
C PRO A 37 -9.93 1.43 14.94
N GLU A 38 -10.49 0.35 14.40
CA GLU A 38 -9.74 -0.82 13.96
C GLU A 38 -9.09 -0.65 12.57
N ALA A 39 -9.53 0.33 11.78
CA ALA A 39 -9.05 0.53 10.41
C ALA A 39 -7.57 0.89 10.39
N GLN A 40 -7.15 1.87 11.20
CA GLN A 40 -5.77 2.30 11.31
C GLN A 40 -4.83 1.13 11.64
N ARG A 41 -5.19 0.33 12.65
CA ARG A 41 -4.39 -0.83 13.07
C ARG A 41 -4.27 -1.87 11.94
N THR A 42 -5.36 -2.15 11.25
CA THR A 42 -5.37 -3.11 10.12
C THR A 42 -4.47 -2.62 8.98
N VAL A 43 -4.50 -1.32 8.68
CA VAL A 43 -3.64 -0.71 7.65
C VAL A 43 -2.16 -0.80 8.07
N GLU A 44 -1.84 -0.46 9.32
CA GLU A 44 -0.47 -0.57 9.84
C GLU A 44 0.07 -2.00 9.77
N GLU A 45 -0.71 -2.98 10.26
CA GLU A 45 -0.34 -4.41 10.20
C GLU A 45 -0.13 -4.88 8.75
N THR A 46 -0.96 -4.40 7.82
CA THR A 46 -0.81 -4.69 6.38
C THR A 46 0.49 -4.11 5.82
N ILE A 47 0.82 -2.86 6.14
CA ILE A 47 2.06 -2.20 5.68
C ILE A 47 3.29 -2.92 6.25
N HIS A 48 3.29 -3.22 7.55
CA HIS A 48 4.38 -3.97 8.19
C HIS A 48 4.58 -5.33 7.53
N ARG A 49 3.50 -6.06 7.27
CA ARG A 49 3.58 -7.35 6.59
C ARG A 49 4.11 -7.24 5.17
N ALA A 50 3.71 -6.19 4.43
CA ALA A 50 4.23 -5.93 3.10
C ALA A 50 5.76 -5.67 3.12
N LEU A 51 6.24 -4.90 4.10
CA LEU A 51 7.67 -4.65 4.27
C LEU A 51 8.45 -5.93 4.57
N GLU A 52 7.95 -6.80 5.46
CA GLU A 52 8.55 -8.11 5.75
C GLU A 52 8.64 -9.02 4.52
N LEU A 53 7.65 -8.95 3.63
CA LEU A 53 7.61 -9.70 2.37
C LEU A 53 8.52 -9.08 1.29
N GLY A 54 9.09 -7.91 1.55
CA GLY A 54 10.05 -7.20 0.70
C GLY A 54 9.42 -6.17 -0.24
N TYR A 55 8.15 -5.82 -0.09
CA TYR A 55 7.55 -4.72 -0.87
C TYR A 55 8.23 -3.40 -0.50
N ASN A 56 8.51 -2.58 -1.51
CA ASN A 56 9.10 -1.25 -1.30
C ASN A 56 8.49 -0.17 -2.21
N TYR A 57 7.37 -0.47 -2.87
CA TYR A 57 6.65 0.49 -3.70
C TYR A 57 5.22 0.66 -3.18
N PHE A 58 4.91 1.86 -2.72
CA PHE A 58 3.63 2.26 -2.16
C PHE A 58 3.09 3.45 -2.96
N ASP A 59 1.82 3.38 -3.35
CA ASP A 59 1.12 4.38 -4.14
C ASP A 59 0.06 5.10 -3.30
N THR A 60 -0.05 6.41 -3.44
CA THR A 60 -0.99 7.24 -2.68
C THR A 60 -1.30 8.55 -3.40
N ALA A 61 -2.35 9.24 -2.99
CA ALA A 61 -2.75 10.55 -3.50
C ALA A 61 -3.45 11.37 -2.39
N PRO A 62 -3.44 12.72 -2.46
CA PRO A 62 -4.35 13.55 -1.67
C PRO A 62 -5.81 13.18 -1.93
N ALA A 63 -6.64 13.31 -0.91
CA ALA A 63 -8.10 13.21 -1.02
C ALA A 63 -8.70 14.45 -1.70
#